data_AF-K1R2V7-F1
#
_entry.id   AF-K1R2V7-F1
#
_cell.length_a   1.000
_cell.length_b   1.000
_cell.length_c   1.000
_cell.angle_alpha   90.00
_cell.angle_beta   90.00
_cell.angle_gamma   90.00
#
_symmetry.space_group_name_H-M   'P 1'
#
loop_
_entity.id
_entity.type
_entity.pdbx_description
1 polymer ?
#
loop_
_entity_poly.entity_id
_entity_poly.type
_entity_poly.pdbx_seq_one_letter_code
_entity_poly.pdbx_strand_id
1 'polypeptide(L)'
;MIETTKDRLLSLIMEGARQNRQEGFGLFKGDMGVCLALFVLNREKKDPVVEDFADNLIDRIYARAAKEKKAFFDTGFAGIGWGINYLMEDHYYEGDVDEVLKDIDAAVFKEINTVSGIPTNVSNGLLGYLIYSVARLGNPEHVRNTVLHEIDKDFLRGLIIRIDKISP
;
A
#
# COMPACT_ATOMS: atom_id res chain seq x y z
N MET A 1 23.23 21.00 16.25
CA MET A 1 23.23 20.01 15.14
C MET A 1 22.99 20.78 13.85
N ILE A 2 23.70 20.44 12.77
CA ILE A 2 23.43 21.00 11.45
C ILE A 2 22.22 20.26 10.89
N GLU A 3 21.19 20.99 10.47
CA GLU A 3 19.99 20.43 9.83
C GLU A 3 20.38 19.76 8.51
N THR A 4 20.03 18.48 8.35
CA THR A 4 20.30 17.72 7.13
C THR A 4 19.22 17.94 6.08
N THR A 5 19.50 17.58 4.82
CA THR A 5 18.48 17.59 3.76
C THR A 5 17.28 16.70 4.09
N LYS A 6 17.49 15.56 4.79
CA LYS A 6 16.41 14.68 5.26
C LYS A 6 15.51 15.40 6.27
N ASP A 7 16.11 16.20 7.15
CA ASP A 7 15.39 16.94 8.21
C ASP A 7 14.45 17.98 7.62
N ARG A 8 14.98 18.72 6.63
CA ARG A 8 14.20 19.73 5.91
C ARG A 8 13.07 19.09 5.11
N LEU A 9 13.34 17.95 4.45
CA LEU A 9 12.32 17.21 3.71
C LEU A 9 11.20 16.73 4.64
N LEU A 10 11.54 16.12 5.78
CA LEU A 10 10.55 15.65 6.76
C LEU A 10 9.69 16.81 7.27
N SER A 11 10.31 17.95 7.56
CA SER A 11 9.60 19.15 8.03
C SER A 11 8.60 19.67 6.98
N LEU A 12 9.00 19.70 5.70
CA LEU A 12 8.13 20.08 4.59
C LEU A 12 6.96 19.10 4.39
N ILE A 13 7.21 17.79 4.50
CA ILE A 13 6.16 16.77 4.41
C ILE A 13 5.16 16.95 5.55
N MET A 14 5.64 17.13 6.79
CA MET A 14 4.79 17.36 7.96
C MET A 14 3.95 18.63 7.84
N GLU A 15 4.55 19.72 7.36
CA GLU A 15 3.83 20.97 7.12
C GLU A 15 2.74 20.79 6.04
N GLY A 16 3.09 20.19 4.90
CA GLY A 16 2.16 19.90 3.82
C GLY A 16 1.02 18.99 4.25
N ALA A 17 1.31 17.91 5.00
CA ALA A 17 0.32 16.97 5.51
C ALA A 17 -0.65 17.60 6.53
N ARG A 18 -0.19 18.60 7.29
CA ARG A 18 -1.04 19.36 8.22
C ARG A 18 -2.00 20.30 7.49
N GLN A 19 -1.55 20.89 6.38
CA GLN A 19 -2.30 21.88 5.61
C GLN A 19 -3.29 21.23 4.62
N ASN A 20 -2.91 20.11 3.98
CA ASN A 20 -3.68 19.46 2.92
C ASN A 20 -4.46 18.21 3.38
N ARG A 21 -5.26 18.33 4.45
CA ARG A 21 -6.02 17.22 5.06
C ARG A 21 -7.07 16.51 4.16
N GLN A 22 -7.24 16.88 2.89
CA GLN A 22 -8.44 16.54 2.10
C GLN A 22 -8.16 15.86 0.74
N GLU A 23 -6.91 15.58 0.36
CA GLU A 23 -6.62 15.07 -0.99
C GLU A 23 -6.18 13.60 -1.01
N GLY A 24 -7.15 12.69 -1.15
CA GLY A 24 -6.92 11.28 -1.50
C GLY A 24 -6.25 10.44 -0.41
N PHE A 25 -6.46 9.12 -0.47
CA PHE A 25 -5.89 8.18 0.51
C PHE A 25 -4.90 7.19 -0.10
N GLY A 26 -4.78 7.18 -1.43
CA GLY A 26 -3.93 6.22 -2.13
C GLY A 26 -2.43 6.51 -2.03
N LEU A 27 -1.66 5.65 -2.68
CA LEU A 27 -0.21 5.60 -2.59
C LEU A 27 0.50 6.74 -3.35
N PHE A 28 0.12 7.01 -4.59
CA PHE A 28 0.84 7.99 -5.44
C PHE A 28 0.38 9.42 -5.19
N LYS A 29 -0.91 9.57 -4.89
CA LYS A 29 -1.57 10.86 -4.67
C LYS A 29 -2.52 10.74 -3.49
N GLY A 30 -1.95 10.65 -2.29
CA GLY A 30 -2.73 10.59 -1.08
C GLY A 30 -1.95 10.28 0.19
N ASP A 31 -2.72 10.15 1.26
CA ASP A 31 -2.23 9.96 2.62
C ASP A 31 -1.30 8.74 2.77
N MET A 32 -1.49 7.65 2.02
CA MET A 32 -0.61 6.47 2.15
C MET A 32 0.83 6.77 1.74
N GLY A 33 1.06 7.51 0.65
CA GLY A 33 2.42 7.88 0.23
C GLY A 33 3.10 8.81 1.25
N VAL A 34 2.32 9.73 1.83
CA VAL A 34 2.80 10.61 2.91
C VAL A 34 3.15 9.79 4.15
N CYS A 35 2.27 8.87 4.55
CA CYS A 35 2.45 8.00 5.70
C CYS A 35 3.73 7.18 5.60
N LEU A 36 3.99 6.55 4.44
CA LEU A 36 5.25 5.84 4.17
C LEU A 36 6.46 6.75 4.36
N ALA A 37 6.43 7.95 3.77
CA ALA A 37 7.55 8.87 3.87
C ALA A 37 7.83 9.28 5.32
N LEU A 38 6.79 9.48 6.15
CA LEU A 38 6.94 9.82 7.56
C LEU A 38 7.59 8.68 8.35
N PHE A 39 7.10 7.44 8.23
CA PHE A 39 7.70 6.28 8.91
C PHE A 39 9.16 6.07 8.51
N VAL A 40 9.46 6.11 7.20
CA VAL A 40 10.82 5.87 6.68
C VAL A 40 11.78 6.98 7.11
N LEU A 41 11.38 8.25 6.98
CA LEU A 41 12.27 9.37 7.32
C LEU A 41 12.44 9.55 8.83
N ASN A 42 11.48 9.10 9.64
CA ASN A 42 11.57 9.20 11.09
C ASN A 42 12.32 8.03 11.75
N ARG A 43 12.62 6.95 11.03
CA ARG A 43 13.23 5.72 11.60
C ARG A 43 14.46 5.97 12.47
N GLU A 44 15.37 6.82 11.99
CA GLU A 44 16.64 7.12 12.68
C GLU A 44 16.45 8.15 13.80
N LYS A 45 15.54 9.10 13.61
CA LYS A 45 15.33 10.23 14.52
C LYS A 45 14.48 9.88 15.72
N LYS A 46 13.45 9.06 15.50
CA LYS A 46 12.43 8.74 16.49
C LYS A 46 11.82 10.00 17.11
N ASP A 47 11.47 10.97 16.25
CA ASP A 47 10.77 12.18 16.70
C ASP A 47 9.34 11.79 17.10
N PRO A 48 8.95 11.94 18.38
CA PRO A 48 7.63 11.51 18.85
C PRO A 48 6.48 12.24 18.16
N VAL A 49 6.69 13.50 17.74
CA VAL A 49 5.64 14.29 17.07
C VAL A 49 5.35 13.74 15.67
N VAL A 50 6.37 13.18 15.03
CA VAL A 50 6.23 12.56 13.70
C VAL A 50 5.67 11.15 13.83
N GLU A 51 6.11 10.37 14.82
CA GLU A 51 5.54 9.07 15.19
C GLU A 51 4.03 9.19 15.44
N ASP A 52 3.63 10.05 16.39
CA ASP A 52 2.21 10.28 16.70
C ASP A 52 1.41 10.69 15.46
N PHE A 53 1.99 11.50 14.58
CA PHE A 53 1.30 11.91 13.36
C PHE A 53 1.17 10.77 12.35
N ALA A 54 2.21 9.97 12.17
CA ALA A 54 2.20 8.82 11.26
C ALA A 54 1.21 7.74 11.73
N ASP A 55 1.16 7.47 13.04
CA ASP A 55 0.22 6.53 13.65
C ASP A 55 -1.23 7.02 13.49
N ASN A 56 -1.49 8.30 13.78
CA ASN A 56 -2.81 8.88 13.52
C ASN A 56 -3.18 8.86 12.02
N LEU A 57 -2.19 8.98 11.13
CA LEU A 57 -2.42 8.98 9.68
C LEU A 57 -2.78 7.58 9.19
N ILE A 58 -2.07 6.53 9.63
CA ILE A 58 -2.34 5.15 9.23
C ILE A 58 -3.71 4.69 9.73
N ASP A 59 -4.12 5.04 10.95
CA ASP A 59 -5.45 4.74 11.49
C ASP A 59 -6.57 5.36 10.63
N ARG A 60 -6.37 6.60 10.16
CA ARG A 60 -7.33 7.25 9.24
C ARG A 60 -7.38 6.55 7.89
N ILE A 61 -6.23 6.13 7.37
CA ILE A 61 -6.16 5.37 6.11
C ILE A 61 -6.96 4.08 6.26
N TYR A 62 -6.80 3.32 7.36
CA TYR A 62 -7.60 2.12 7.63
C TYR A 62 -9.10 2.40 7.69
N ALA A 63 -9.51 3.41 8.46
CA ALA A 63 -10.93 3.76 8.59
C ALA A 63 -11.57 4.18 7.26
N ARG A 64 -10.78 4.78 6.36
CA ARG A 64 -11.21 5.10 4.99
C ARG A 64 -11.15 3.88 4.07
N ALA A 65 -10.21 2.97 4.32
CA ALA A 65 -10.01 1.79 3.51
C ALA A 65 -11.18 0.80 3.58
N ALA A 66 -12.00 0.88 4.62
CA ALA A 66 -13.27 0.16 4.64
C ALA A 66 -14.34 0.72 3.66
N LYS A 67 -14.15 1.92 3.06
CA LYS A 67 -15.21 2.68 2.36
C LYS A 67 -14.95 2.98 0.88
N GLU A 68 -13.69 3.00 0.46
CA GLU A 68 -13.31 3.15 -0.94
C GLU A 68 -13.69 1.87 -1.74
N LYS A 69 -13.81 1.97 -3.06
CA LYS A 69 -14.39 0.91 -3.91
C LYS A 69 -13.49 0.51 -5.05
N LYS A 70 -12.46 1.29 -5.34
CA LYS A 70 -11.54 1.04 -6.45
C LYS A 70 -10.32 0.32 -5.93
N ALA A 71 -9.98 -0.79 -6.56
CA ALA A 71 -8.79 -1.55 -6.22
C ALA A 71 -7.49 -0.94 -6.77
N PHE A 72 -7.49 0.29 -7.32
CA PHE A 72 -6.34 0.85 -8.03
C PHE A 72 -5.06 0.95 -7.17
N PHE A 73 -3.91 0.88 -7.82
CA PHE A 73 -2.61 0.95 -7.15
C PHE A 73 -2.21 2.39 -6.82
N ASP A 74 -2.60 3.37 -7.64
CA ASP A 74 -2.22 4.76 -7.41
C ASP A 74 -3.05 5.45 -6.31
N THR A 75 -4.37 5.25 -6.35
CA THR A 75 -5.38 6.01 -5.62
C THR A 75 -6.32 5.13 -4.78
N GLY A 76 -6.23 3.81 -4.93
CA GLY A 76 -7.15 2.84 -4.32
C GLY A 76 -6.45 1.83 -3.40
N PHE A 77 -7.13 0.72 -3.11
CA PHE A 77 -6.68 -0.22 -2.08
C PHE A 77 -5.47 -1.05 -2.40
N ALA A 78 -5.18 -1.36 -3.67
CA ALA A 78 -3.94 -2.10 -3.95
C ALA A 78 -2.71 -1.28 -3.52
N GLY A 79 -2.74 0.05 -3.70
CA GLY A 79 -1.68 0.94 -3.25
C GLY A 79 -1.62 1.07 -1.73
N ILE A 80 -2.78 1.20 -1.09
CA ILE A 80 -2.89 1.27 0.38
C ILE A 80 -2.38 -0.03 1.01
N GLY A 81 -2.87 -1.18 0.54
CA GLY A 81 -2.44 -2.49 1.01
C GLY A 81 -0.96 -2.74 0.75
N TRP A 82 -0.42 -2.31 -0.40
CA TRP A 82 1.02 -2.37 -0.66
C TRP A 82 1.81 -1.56 0.37
N GLY A 83 1.35 -0.34 0.67
CA GLY A 83 1.99 0.52 1.67
C GLY A 83 1.95 -0.08 3.07
N ILE A 84 0.81 -0.64 3.49
CA ILE A 84 0.68 -1.34 4.77
C ILE A 84 1.60 -2.58 4.81
N ASN A 85 1.58 -3.42 3.78
CA ASN A 85 2.45 -4.59 3.69
C ASN A 85 3.93 -4.20 3.86
N TYR A 86 4.35 -3.12 3.19
CA TYR A 86 5.70 -2.59 3.30
C TYR A 86 6.03 -2.14 4.74
N LEU A 87 5.12 -1.41 5.39
CA LEU A 87 5.33 -0.95 6.77
C LEU A 87 5.47 -2.12 7.74
N MET A 88 4.67 -3.17 7.58
CA MET A 88 4.72 -4.35 8.45
C MET A 88 5.97 -5.20 8.19
N GLU A 89 6.30 -5.43 6.92
CA GLU A 89 7.51 -6.19 6.51
C GLU A 89 8.80 -5.58 7.06
N ASP A 90 8.89 -4.24 7.11
CA ASP A 90 10.06 -3.53 7.62
C ASP A 90 9.98 -3.19 9.13
N HIS A 91 8.96 -3.70 9.84
CA HIS A 91 8.69 -3.50 11.27
C HIS A 91 8.47 -2.03 11.68
N TYR A 92 7.85 -1.24 10.81
CA TYR A 92 7.33 0.10 11.15
C TYR A 92 5.94 0.04 11.80
N TYR A 93 5.17 -1.02 11.54
CA TYR A 93 3.82 -1.21 12.05
C TYR A 93 3.60 -2.67 12.48
N GLU A 94 3.01 -2.88 13.65
CA GLU A 94 2.82 -4.22 14.22
C GLU A 94 1.40 -4.76 13.92
N GLY A 95 1.29 -6.08 13.79
CA GLY A 95 0.01 -6.77 13.60
C GLY A 95 0.17 -8.08 12.83
N ASP A 96 -0.93 -8.80 12.66
CA ASP A 96 -0.99 -9.94 11.73
C ASP A 96 -1.26 -9.38 10.32
N VAL A 97 -0.27 -9.44 9.44
CA VAL A 97 -0.36 -8.88 8.09
C VAL A 97 -1.49 -9.49 7.26
N ASP A 98 -1.84 -10.75 7.52
CA ASP A 98 -2.87 -11.46 6.76
C ASP A 98 -4.26 -11.07 7.22
N GLU A 99 -4.47 -10.91 8.53
CA GLU A 99 -5.73 -10.38 9.04
C GLU A 99 -5.93 -8.91 8.64
N VAL A 100 -4.86 -8.11 8.67
CA VAL A 100 -4.89 -6.70 8.29
C VAL A 100 -5.22 -6.50 6.81
N LEU A 101 -4.65 -7.32 5.92
CA LEU A 101 -4.78 -7.15 4.47
C LEU A 101 -5.87 -8.01 3.83
N LYS A 102 -6.57 -8.84 4.61
CA LYS A 102 -7.58 -9.79 4.13
C LYS A 102 -8.62 -9.17 3.18
N ASP A 103 -9.23 -8.06 3.57
CA ASP A 103 -10.29 -7.42 2.78
C ASP A 103 -9.73 -6.79 1.51
N ILE A 104 -8.48 -6.31 1.55
CA ILE A 104 -7.78 -5.74 0.40
C ILE A 104 -7.38 -6.86 -0.57
N ASP A 105 -6.82 -7.96 -0.06
CA ASP A 105 -6.48 -9.15 -0.84
C ASP A 105 -7.72 -9.65 -1.59
N ALA A 106 -8.87 -9.73 -0.90
CA ALA A 106 -10.13 -10.14 -1.50
C ALA A 106 -10.64 -9.16 -2.58
N ALA A 107 -10.52 -7.86 -2.33
CA ALA A 107 -10.91 -6.84 -3.30
C ALA A 107 -10.06 -6.90 -4.59
N VAL A 108 -8.73 -7.07 -4.46
CA VAL A 108 -7.81 -7.15 -5.60
C VAL A 108 -8.05 -8.41 -6.41
N PHE A 109 -8.20 -9.56 -5.75
CA PHE A 109 -8.51 -10.81 -6.44
C PHE A 109 -9.86 -10.74 -7.17
N LYS A 110 -10.91 -10.23 -6.51
CA LYS A 110 -12.21 -10.04 -7.14
C LYS A 110 -12.13 -9.12 -8.36
N GLU A 111 -11.45 -7.98 -8.26
CA GLU A 111 -11.29 -7.04 -9.38
C GLU A 111 -10.65 -7.73 -10.59
N ILE A 112 -9.54 -8.43 -10.38
CA ILE A 112 -8.83 -9.16 -11.44
C ILE A 112 -9.76 -10.20 -12.09
N ASN A 113 -10.48 -10.98 -11.30
CA ASN A 113 -11.27 -12.10 -11.82
C ASN A 113 -12.63 -11.69 -12.42
N THR A 114 -13.15 -10.51 -12.08
CA THR A 114 -14.50 -10.09 -12.50
C THR A 114 -14.51 -8.98 -13.54
N VAL A 115 -13.46 -8.15 -13.62
CA VAL A 115 -13.41 -7.02 -14.54
C VAL A 115 -12.67 -7.40 -15.84
N SER A 116 -13.39 -7.24 -16.95
CA SER A 116 -12.84 -7.37 -18.31
C SER A 116 -12.19 -6.07 -18.77
N GLY A 117 -11.17 -6.16 -19.63
CA GLY A 117 -10.57 -4.96 -20.24
C GLY A 117 -9.72 -4.10 -19.30
N ILE A 118 -9.26 -4.67 -18.18
CA ILE A 118 -8.30 -4.01 -17.28
C ILE A 118 -7.04 -3.63 -18.09
N PRO A 119 -6.59 -2.37 -18.04
CA PRO A 119 -5.42 -1.92 -18.80
C PRO A 119 -4.12 -2.52 -18.25
N THR A 120 -3.03 -2.49 -19.02
CA THR A 120 -1.72 -3.02 -18.63
C THR A 120 -0.81 -1.97 -17.97
N ASN A 121 -1.37 -0.94 -17.33
CA ASN A 121 -0.57 0.10 -16.67
C ASN A 121 -0.44 -0.15 -15.15
N VAL A 122 0.45 0.62 -14.49
CA VAL A 122 0.69 0.49 -13.04
C VAL A 122 -0.42 1.14 -12.20
N SER A 123 -0.99 2.25 -12.63
CA SER A 123 -1.89 3.06 -11.81
C SER A 123 -3.22 2.35 -11.51
N ASN A 124 -3.90 1.86 -12.54
CA ASN A 124 -5.23 1.23 -12.43
C ASN A 124 -5.32 -0.08 -13.22
N GLY A 125 -4.17 -0.69 -13.50
CA GLY A 125 -4.06 -1.82 -14.40
C GLY A 125 -3.38 -3.04 -13.78
N LEU A 126 -3.21 -4.07 -14.62
CA LEU A 126 -2.68 -5.38 -14.24
C LEU A 126 -1.26 -5.30 -13.65
N LEU A 127 -0.44 -4.33 -14.08
CA LEU A 127 0.91 -4.17 -13.52
C LEU A 127 0.87 -3.68 -12.07
N GLY A 128 -0.09 -2.84 -11.70
CA GLY A 128 -0.28 -2.41 -10.31
C GLY A 128 -0.66 -3.58 -9.41
N TYR A 129 -1.59 -4.41 -9.88
CA TYR A 129 -1.96 -5.63 -9.15
C TYR A 129 -0.81 -6.63 -9.07
N LEU A 130 0.00 -6.75 -10.12
CA LEU A 130 1.19 -7.60 -10.11
C LEU A 130 2.18 -7.16 -9.02
N ILE A 131 2.45 -5.86 -8.93
CA ILE A 131 3.33 -5.30 -7.88
C ILE A 131 2.77 -5.62 -6.49
N TYR A 132 1.47 -5.42 -6.28
CA TYR A 132 0.81 -5.76 -5.02
C TYR A 132 0.98 -7.26 -4.69
N SER A 133 0.64 -8.15 -5.61
CA SER A 133 0.70 -9.60 -5.39
C SER A 133 2.12 -10.11 -5.14
N VAL A 134 3.12 -9.57 -5.83
CA VAL A 134 4.53 -9.92 -5.60
C VAL A 134 4.97 -9.48 -4.20
N ALA A 135 4.59 -8.28 -3.75
CA ALA A 135 4.92 -7.80 -2.42
C ALA A 135 4.28 -8.66 -1.32
N ARG A 136 3.00 -9.01 -1.48
CA ARG A 136 2.29 -9.91 -0.56
C ARG A 136 2.99 -11.27 -0.45
N LEU A 137 3.30 -11.89 -1.58
CA LEU A 137 3.99 -13.19 -1.60
C LEU A 137 5.44 -13.12 -1.11
N GLY A 138 6.07 -11.94 -1.21
CA GLY A 138 7.42 -11.68 -0.73
C GLY A 138 7.50 -11.56 0.79
N ASN A 139 6.46 -11.03 1.42
CA ASN A 139 6.43 -10.81 2.87
C ASN A 139 6.59 -12.15 3.62
N PRO A 140 7.59 -12.28 4.51
CA PRO A 140 7.86 -13.53 5.24
C PRO A 140 6.80 -13.87 6.29
N GLU A 141 6.07 -12.87 6.79
CA GLU A 141 4.99 -13.05 7.77
C GLU A 141 3.67 -13.46 7.10
N HIS A 142 3.57 -13.31 5.77
CA HIS A 142 2.42 -13.79 5.01
C HIS A 142 2.39 -15.33 4.98
N VAL A 143 1.34 -15.91 5.56
CA VAL A 143 1.14 -17.36 5.64
C VAL A 143 0.60 -17.87 4.31
N ARG A 144 1.43 -18.62 3.58
CA ARG A 144 1.12 -19.13 2.24
C ARG A 144 0.22 -20.38 2.21
N ASN A 145 -0.78 -20.47 3.08
CA ASN A 145 -1.60 -21.69 3.21
C ASN A 145 -2.81 -21.67 2.26
N THR A 146 -2.94 -22.71 1.44
CA THR A 146 -3.72 -22.75 0.19
C THR A 146 -5.24 -22.78 0.33
N VAL A 147 -5.79 -22.67 1.55
CA VAL A 147 -7.24 -22.86 1.79
C VAL A 147 -7.97 -21.53 2.03
N LEU A 148 -7.25 -20.43 2.32
CA LEU A 148 -7.85 -19.17 2.75
C LEU A 148 -7.38 -17.91 2.00
N HIS A 149 -6.30 -17.97 1.23
CA HIS A 149 -5.72 -16.76 0.62
C HIS A 149 -5.99 -16.71 -0.89
N GLU A 150 -6.58 -15.60 -1.31
CA GLU A 150 -6.92 -15.34 -2.71
C GLU A 150 -5.68 -14.99 -3.56
N ILE A 151 -4.57 -14.58 -2.93
CA ILE A 151 -3.32 -14.20 -3.59
C ILE A 151 -2.24 -15.26 -3.31
N ASP A 152 -2.11 -16.25 -4.20
CA ASP A 152 -1.12 -17.31 -4.12
C ASP A 152 -0.21 -17.37 -5.38
N LYS A 153 0.63 -18.40 -5.45
CA LYS A 153 1.54 -18.60 -6.60
C LYS A 153 0.80 -18.89 -7.91
N ASP A 154 -0.35 -19.55 -7.87
CA ASP A 154 -1.12 -19.89 -9.06
C ASP A 154 -1.89 -18.66 -9.58
N PHE A 155 -2.42 -17.85 -8.67
CA PHE A 155 -2.96 -16.53 -8.96
C PHE A 155 -1.90 -15.65 -9.65
N LEU A 156 -0.69 -15.57 -9.10
CA LEU A 156 0.41 -14.79 -9.69
C LEU A 156 0.75 -15.28 -11.12
N ARG A 157 0.83 -16.59 -11.33
CA ARG A 157 1.06 -17.17 -12.67
C ARG A 157 -0.05 -16.79 -13.65
N GLY A 158 -1.32 -16.89 -13.23
CA GLY A 158 -2.47 -16.50 -14.05
C GLY A 158 -2.43 -15.02 -14.44
N LEU A 159 -2.06 -14.15 -13.50
CA LEU A 159 -1.91 -12.72 -13.75
C LEU A 159 -0.78 -12.43 -14.77
N ILE A 160 0.38 -13.07 -14.62
CA ILE A 160 1.51 -12.93 -15.57
C ILE A 160 1.09 -13.36 -16.98
N ILE A 161 0.43 -14.52 -17.12
CA ILE A 161 -0.06 -15.00 -18.42
C ILE A 161 -1.05 -14.01 -19.04
N ARG A 162 -1.93 -13.41 -18.22
CA ARG A 162 -2.89 -12.40 -18.72
C ARG A 162 -2.19 -11.15 -19.21
N ILE A 163 -1.17 -10.66 -18.49
CA ILE A 163 -0.36 -9.51 -18.89
C ILE A 163 0.36 -9.79 -20.21
N ASP A 164 0.97 -10.96 -20.35
CA ASP A 164 1.70 -11.38 -21.56
C ASP A 164 0.79 -11.37 -22.80
N LYS A 165 -0.46 -11.85 -22.67
CA LYS A 165 -1.44 -11.87 -23.77
C LYS A 165 -1.91 -10.48 -24.24
N ILE A 166 -1.83 -9.46 -23.39
CA ILE A 166 -2.35 -8.11 -23.67
C ILE A 166 -1.20 -7.15 -24.00
N SER A 167 0.04 -7.51 -23.65
CA SER A 167 1.22 -6.74 -24.01
C SER A 167 1.42 -6.75 -25.54
N PRO A 168 1.72 -5.59 -26.14
CA PRO A 168 1.94 -5.47 -27.59
C PRO A 168 3.21 -6.17 -28.08
#